data_AF-A0A656G8G7-F1
#
_entry.id   AF-A0A656G8G7-F1
#
_cell.length_a   1.000
_cell.length_b   1.000
_cell.length_c   1.000
_cell.angle_alpha   90.00
_cell.angle_beta   90.00
_cell.angle_gamma   90.00
#
_symmetry.space_group_name_H-M   'P 1'
#
loop_
_entity.id
_entity.type
_entity.pdbx_description
1 polymer ?
#
loop_
_entity_poly.entity_id
_entity_poly.type
_entity_poly.pdbx_seq_one_letter_code
_entity_poly.pdbx_strand_id
1 'polypeptide(L)'
;MSNSWWLKPAQAIDVPMREAALARQQQLTKPAGSLAQLERLAVQLAGLQGRERPAADKLWIAIFASDHGVVAEGVSAYPQEVTGQMLHNFVNGGAAISVLARQLSAQLDVVDLGTVAPLDLPGVRHLRIGAGTANFAHGPAMSAEQGLAALQAGRDSVLRAKAVGTELFIGGEMGIGNTTAASAVACSVLECAAPLLVGPGTGLNAEGIEHKTRVIERALALHAEQAGDPLHSLFCLGGFEIAALTGAYLACAQEGIVALVDGFICSVAALVAVRLNPSCRNWLLFGHRGAEPGHRHLLETLQAEPLLDLGLRLGEGSGAALAVPLVRLACELHNGMATFAEAAVAGSPRLTLRLDLLRHGETELGGGLRGSLDDALTELGWQQMRAAVADGGPWERIVSSPLQRCARFSEELAQRLSLPMQLEPGLQELHFGDWEGHSPAQLMETDAEGLGLFWADPYAFTPPNGEPVIDFSTRVLNAVARLHKAYADERVLLVSHGGGCNAPAAGAGARSAA
;
A
#
# COMPACT_ATOMS: atom_id res chain seq x y z
N MET A 1 -9.98 -6.83 31.93
CA MET A 1 -8.89 -7.32 31.05
C MET A 1 -8.30 -6.10 30.34
N SER A 2 -7.08 -5.65 30.66
CA SER A 2 -6.58 -4.32 30.25
C SER A 2 -5.56 -4.31 29.10
N ASN A 3 -5.51 -5.33 28.24
CA ASN A 3 -4.54 -5.34 27.13
C ASN A 3 -5.18 -5.74 25.80
N SER A 4 -5.83 -4.78 25.16
CA SER A 4 -6.28 -4.87 23.76
C SER A 4 -5.09 -4.72 22.81
N TRP A 5 -4.20 -5.70 22.78
CA TRP A 5 -2.95 -5.62 22.01
C TRP A 5 -3.18 -5.33 20.53
N TRP A 6 -4.31 -5.73 19.97
CA TRP A 6 -4.71 -5.48 18.58
C TRP A 6 -4.87 -3.99 18.24
N LEU A 7 -5.08 -3.12 19.24
CA LEU A 7 -5.18 -1.67 19.06
C LEU A 7 -3.80 -0.98 19.05
N LYS A 8 -2.72 -1.67 19.41
CA LYS A 8 -1.37 -1.08 19.33
C LYS A 8 -1.03 -0.77 17.87
N PRO A 9 -0.49 0.41 17.56
CA PRO A 9 -0.19 0.79 16.18
C PRO A 9 0.78 -0.22 15.54
N ALA A 10 0.64 -0.41 14.24
CA ALA A 10 1.60 -1.14 13.43
C ALA A 10 2.97 -0.48 13.47
N GLN A 11 4.01 -1.23 13.11
CA GLN A 11 5.35 -0.70 12.94
C GLN A 11 5.35 0.36 11.82
N ALA A 12 6.10 1.45 12.04
CA ALA A 12 6.26 2.49 11.04
C ALA A 12 7.03 1.98 9.82
N ILE A 13 6.62 2.40 8.63
CA ILE A 13 7.31 2.11 7.37
C ILE A 13 8.59 2.92 7.33
N ASP A 14 9.70 2.31 6.90
CA ASP A 14 10.97 2.99 6.72
C ASP A 14 10.93 3.84 5.44
N VAL A 15 10.61 5.12 5.60
CA VAL A 15 10.51 6.08 4.50
C VAL A 15 11.86 6.26 3.79
N PRO A 16 13.00 6.46 4.48
CA PRO A 16 14.31 6.52 3.83
C PRO A 16 14.64 5.31 2.96
N MET A 17 14.35 4.08 3.42
CA MET A 17 14.61 2.87 2.64
C MET A 17 13.67 2.73 1.44
N ARG A 18 12.41 3.16 1.59
CA ARG A 18 11.46 3.24 0.47
C ARG A 18 11.93 4.22 -0.60
N GLU A 19 12.39 5.40 -0.21
CA GLU A 19 12.90 6.44 -1.12
C GLU A 19 14.19 6.01 -1.81
N ALA A 20 15.11 5.37 -1.08
CA ALA A 20 16.33 4.80 -1.65
C ALA A 20 16.01 3.73 -2.71
N ALA A 21 15.06 2.82 -2.43
CA ALA A 21 14.62 1.82 -3.40
C ALA A 21 13.95 2.45 -4.63
N LEU A 22 13.16 3.53 -4.45
CA LEU A 22 12.57 4.26 -5.56
C LEU A 22 13.65 4.91 -6.44
N ALA A 23 14.63 5.58 -5.84
CA ALA A 23 15.76 6.18 -6.55
C ALA A 23 16.56 5.12 -7.33
N ARG A 24 16.77 3.94 -6.73
CA ARG A 24 17.39 2.80 -7.41
C ARG A 24 16.57 2.33 -8.62
N GLN A 25 15.25 2.17 -8.47
CA GLN A 25 14.37 1.73 -9.58
C GLN A 25 14.47 2.63 -10.83
N GLN A 26 14.67 3.93 -10.62
CA GLN A 26 14.82 4.92 -11.69
C GLN A 26 16.16 4.81 -12.44
N GLN A 27 17.15 4.14 -11.86
CA GLN A 27 18.49 3.98 -12.43
C GLN A 27 18.73 2.63 -13.12
N LEU A 28 17.85 1.65 -12.91
CA LEU A 28 17.98 0.32 -13.50
C LEU A 28 17.90 0.38 -15.03
N THR A 29 18.63 -0.49 -15.73
CA THR A 29 18.71 -0.55 -17.21
C THR A 29 17.40 -0.98 -17.88
N LYS A 30 16.37 -0.15 -17.76
CA LYS A 30 15.04 -0.29 -18.34
C LYS A 30 14.40 1.10 -18.49
N PRO A 31 13.43 1.29 -19.40
CA PRO A 31 12.60 2.49 -19.38
C PRO A 31 11.88 2.61 -18.03
N ALA A 32 11.82 3.83 -17.47
CA ALA A 32 11.16 4.07 -16.19
C ALA A 32 9.70 3.59 -16.20
N GLY A 33 9.29 2.84 -15.18
CA GLY A 33 7.93 2.30 -15.05
C GLY A 33 7.60 1.12 -15.96
N SER A 34 8.53 0.62 -16.79
CA SER A 34 8.26 -0.46 -17.75
C SER A 34 7.94 -1.83 -17.11
N LEU A 35 8.31 -2.05 -15.85
CA LEU A 35 7.91 -3.25 -15.09
C LEU A 35 6.67 -3.01 -14.20
N ALA A 36 6.04 -1.84 -14.31
CA ALA A 36 4.75 -1.48 -13.71
C ALA A 36 4.62 -1.88 -12.23
N GLN A 37 3.68 -2.78 -11.91
CA GLN A 37 3.37 -3.20 -10.54
C GLN A 37 4.58 -3.83 -9.82
N LEU A 38 5.49 -4.50 -10.54
CA LEU A 38 6.67 -5.13 -9.93
C LEU A 38 7.66 -4.08 -9.38
N GLU A 39 7.74 -2.91 -10.02
CA GLU A 39 8.57 -1.81 -9.50
C GLU A 39 8.01 -1.30 -8.18
N ARG A 40 6.69 -1.05 -8.15
CA ARG A 40 5.97 -0.59 -6.95
C ARG A 40 6.06 -1.61 -5.82
N LEU A 41 5.91 -2.89 -6.13
CA LEU A 41 6.01 -3.98 -5.16
C LEU A 41 7.38 -4.04 -4.48
N ALA A 42 8.46 -3.96 -5.26
CA ALA A 42 9.82 -3.95 -4.70
C ALA A 42 10.06 -2.72 -3.81
N VAL A 43 9.65 -1.53 -4.26
CA VAL A 43 9.78 -0.29 -3.47
C VAL A 43 8.96 -0.35 -2.18
N GLN A 44 7.75 -0.89 -2.23
CA GLN A 44 6.91 -1.07 -1.05
C GLN A 44 7.55 -2.04 -0.06
N LEU A 45 8.06 -3.19 -0.53
CA LEU A 45 8.75 -4.16 0.32
C LEU A 45 10.02 -3.58 0.96
N ALA A 46 10.77 -2.74 0.24
CA ALA A 46 11.95 -2.09 0.80
C ALA A 46 11.62 -1.23 2.02
N GLY A 47 10.55 -0.42 1.93
CA GLY A 47 10.06 0.38 3.05
C GLY A 47 9.51 -0.46 4.20
N LEU A 48 8.77 -1.53 3.90
CA LEU A 48 8.21 -2.42 4.93
C LEU A 48 9.30 -3.23 5.65
N GLN A 49 10.37 -3.62 4.96
CA GLN A 49 11.44 -4.44 5.52
C GLN A 49 12.61 -3.60 6.08
N GLY A 50 12.58 -2.27 5.94
CA GLY A 50 13.66 -1.40 6.41
C GLY A 50 14.99 -1.66 5.70
N ARG A 51 14.96 -1.97 4.41
CA ARG A 51 16.17 -2.20 3.60
C ARG A 51 15.95 -1.81 2.14
N GLU A 52 16.93 -1.14 1.53
CA GLU A 52 16.88 -0.75 0.11
C GLU A 52 16.65 -1.95 -0.82
N ARG A 53 17.24 -3.10 -0.48
CA ARG A 53 17.17 -4.35 -1.27
C ARG A 53 16.30 -5.39 -0.57
N PRO A 54 14.99 -5.44 -0.85
CA PRO A 54 14.06 -6.36 -0.20
C PRO A 54 14.28 -7.80 -0.65
N ALA A 55 13.72 -8.75 0.09
CA ALA A 55 13.68 -10.18 -0.27
C ALA A 55 12.41 -10.85 0.25
N ALA A 56 12.12 -12.04 -0.27
CA ALA A 56 10.95 -12.85 0.08
C ALA A 56 11.31 -14.34 0.12
N ASP A 57 12.44 -14.66 0.72
CA ASP A 57 13.01 -16.00 0.75
C ASP A 57 12.45 -16.80 1.93
N LYS A 58 12.35 -16.17 3.10
CA LYS A 58 11.91 -16.81 4.34
C LYS A 58 10.40 -16.67 4.52
N LEU A 59 9.70 -17.77 4.24
CA LEU A 59 8.24 -17.82 4.22
C LEU A 59 7.68 -18.60 5.40
N TRP A 60 6.61 -18.07 5.98
CA TRP A 60 5.76 -18.78 6.93
C TRP A 60 4.34 -18.86 6.39
N ILE A 61 3.80 -20.07 6.32
CA ILE A 61 2.42 -20.32 5.90
C ILE A 61 1.68 -20.91 7.10
N ALA A 62 0.68 -20.20 7.59
CA ALA A 62 -0.15 -20.64 8.70
C ALA A 62 -1.56 -20.98 8.20
N ILE A 63 -2.01 -22.22 8.44
CA ILE A 63 -3.37 -22.67 8.14
C ILE A 63 -4.15 -22.76 9.44
N PHE A 64 -5.19 -21.95 9.56
CA PHE A 64 -6.11 -21.99 10.70
C PHE A 64 -7.35 -22.77 10.32
N ALA A 65 -7.68 -23.82 11.08
CA ALA A 65 -8.81 -24.67 10.81
C ALA A 65 -9.85 -24.63 11.93
N SER A 66 -11.12 -24.52 11.57
CA SER A 66 -12.26 -24.61 12.48
C SER A 66 -13.53 -24.93 11.71
N ASP A 67 -14.47 -25.59 12.39
CA ASP A 67 -15.80 -25.86 11.87
C ASP A 67 -16.82 -24.78 12.28
N HIS A 68 -17.93 -24.68 11.54
CA HIS A 68 -18.98 -23.68 11.80
C HIS A 68 -20.35 -24.29 12.09
N GLY A 69 -21.02 -23.83 13.15
CA GLY A 69 -22.36 -24.29 13.50
C GLY A 69 -23.43 -23.93 12.47
N VAL A 70 -23.23 -22.88 11.66
CA VAL A 70 -24.16 -22.48 10.59
C VAL A 70 -24.34 -23.55 9.52
N VAL A 71 -23.46 -24.55 9.45
CA VAL A 71 -23.61 -25.70 8.53
C VAL A 71 -24.93 -26.44 8.78
N ALA A 72 -25.47 -26.42 10.00
CA ALA A 72 -26.79 -26.99 10.34
C ALA A 72 -27.94 -26.37 9.52
N GLU A 73 -27.74 -25.17 8.96
CA GLU A 73 -28.69 -24.51 8.07
C GLU A 73 -28.63 -25.01 6.62
N GLY A 74 -27.74 -25.94 6.25
CA GLY A 74 -27.63 -26.44 4.88
C GLY A 74 -26.97 -25.46 3.89
N VAL A 75 -25.97 -24.70 4.36
CA VAL A 75 -25.26 -23.66 3.59
C VAL A 75 -23.99 -24.15 2.87
N SER A 76 -23.71 -25.45 2.90
CA SER A 76 -22.53 -26.08 2.30
C SER A 76 -22.92 -27.31 1.47
N ALA A 77 -22.20 -27.55 0.38
CA ALA A 77 -22.34 -28.75 -0.43
C ALA A 77 -21.57 -29.95 0.15
N TYR A 78 -20.63 -29.71 1.06
CA TYR A 78 -19.78 -30.73 1.67
C TYR A 78 -20.14 -30.96 3.14
N PRO A 79 -20.00 -32.20 3.64
CA PRO A 79 -20.22 -32.51 5.05
C PRO A 79 -19.09 -31.95 5.93
N GLN A 80 -19.41 -31.64 7.19
CA GLN A 80 -18.53 -30.96 8.12
C GLN A 80 -17.25 -31.75 8.46
N GLU A 81 -17.31 -33.08 8.37
CA GLU A 81 -16.15 -33.97 8.58
C GLU A 81 -14.98 -33.70 7.60
N VAL A 82 -15.22 -33.03 6.48
CA VAL A 82 -14.18 -32.68 5.49
C VAL A 82 -13.11 -31.78 6.10
N THR A 83 -13.44 -30.91 7.08
CA THR A 83 -12.45 -30.08 7.77
C THR A 83 -11.33 -30.93 8.38
N GLY A 84 -11.71 -31.99 9.11
CA GLY A 84 -10.77 -32.91 9.72
C GLY A 84 -9.98 -33.75 8.70
N GLN A 85 -10.64 -34.17 7.61
CA GLN A 85 -10.00 -34.90 6.53
C GLN A 85 -8.94 -34.03 5.82
N MET A 86 -9.19 -32.74 5.67
CA MET A 86 -8.22 -31.81 5.09
C MET A 86 -7.04 -31.54 6.01
N LEU A 87 -7.23 -31.51 7.33
CA LEU A 87 -6.11 -31.47 8.29
C LEU A 87 -5.15 -32.64 8.09
N HIS A 88 -5.67 -33.87 7.92
CA HIS A 88 -4.85 -35.03 7.53
C HIS A 88 -4.13 -34.80 6.21
N ASN A 89 -4.81 -34.25 5.20
CA ASN A 89 -4.23 -34.00 3.89
C ASN A 89 -3.12 -32.94 3.92
N PHE A 90 -3.24 -31.92 4.78
CA PHE A 90 -2.20 -30.90 4.97
C PHE A 90 -0.91 -31.54 5.51
N VAL A 91 -1.01 -32.31 6.60
CA VAL A 91 0.18 -32.93 7.23
C VAL A 91 0.78 -34.05 6.40
N ASN A 92 -0.03 -34.79 5.63
CA ASN A 92 0.46 -35.81 4.71
C ASN A 92 1.05 -35.23 3.42
N GLY A 93 0.97 -33.90 3.22
CA GLY A 93 1.60 -33.22 2.10
C GLY A 93 0.82 -33.29 0.78
N GLY A 94 -0.43 -33.76 0.80
CA GLY A 94 -1.26 -33.97 -0.39
C GLY A 94 -2.16 -32.80 -0.76
N ALA A 95 -2.37 -31.84 0.15
CA ALA A 95 -3.12 -30.61 -0.13
C ALA A 95 -2.33 -29.65 -1.04
N ALA A 96 -3.04 -28.80 -1.77
CA ALA A 96 -2.42 -27.85 -2.70
C ALA A 96 -1.42 -26.93 -1.99
N ILE A 97 -1.80 -26.38 -0.84
CA ILE A 97 -0.90 -25.54 -0.06
C ILE A 97 0.32 -26.30 0.46
N SER A 98 0.19 -27.58 0.81
CA SER A 98 1.34 -28.38 1.25
C SER A 98 2.34 -28.64 0.13
N VAL A 99 1.86 -28.85 -1.09
CA VAL A 99 2.72 -28.94 -2.29
C VAL A 99 3.43 -27.61 -2.54
N LEU A 100 2.70 -26.50 -2.48
CA LEU A 100 3.25 -25.16 -2.68
C LEU A 100 4.25 -24.78 -1.59
N ALA A 101 3.95 -25.06 -0.32
CA ALA A 101 4.85 -24.81 0.80
C ALA A 101 6.20 -25.52 0.61
N ARG A 102 6.18 -26.80 0.22
CA ARG A 102 7.40 -27.55 -0.10
C ARG A 102 8.15 -26.94 -1.27
N GLN A 103 7.46 -26.59 -2.36
CA GLN A 103 8.08 -26.00 -3.55
C GLN A 103 8.72 -24.64 -3.25
N LEU A 104 8.10 -23.86 -2.37
CA LEU A 104 8.57 -22.54 -1.95
C LEU A 104 9.61 -22.61 -0.82
N SER A 105 9.89 -23.81 -0.29
CA SER A 105 10.68 -24.02 0.94
C SER A 105 10.15 -23.21 2.13
N ALA A 106 8.83 -23.09 2.23
CA ALA A 106 8.13 -22.38 3.29
C ALA A 106 7.90 -23.29 4.52
N GLN A 107 7.95 -22.70 5.71
CA GLN A 107 7.48 -23.36 6.92
C GLN A 107 5.95 -23.42 6.90
N LEU A 108 5.38 -24.62 7.00
CA LEU A 108 3.93 -24.82 7.14
C LEU A 108 3.59 -25.03 8.63
N ASP A 109 2.70 -24.19 9.17
CA ASP A 109 2.14 -24.26 10.53
C ASP A 109 0.64 -24.53 10.42
N VAL A 110 0.18 -25.71 10.83
CA VAL A 110 -1.23 -26.08 10.78
C VAL A 110 -1.80 -26.01 12.19
N VAL A 111 -2.85 -25.21 12.39
CA VAL A 111 -3.45 -24.93 13.69
C VAL A 111 -4.92 -25.31 13.67
N ASP A 112 -5.28 -26.30 14.47
CA ASP A 112 -6.67 -26.68 14.73
C ASP A 112 -7.20 -25.85 15.90
N LEU A 113 -8.12 -24.93 15.58
CA LEU A 113 -8.80 -24.06 16.52
C LEU A 113 -10.13 -24.64 17.00
N GLY A 114 -10.69 -25.62 16.29
CA GLY A 114 -11.96 -26.21 16.68
C GLY A 114 -12.64 -27.03 15.60
N THR A 115 -12.16 -28.23 15.33
CA THR A 115 -12.93 -29.23 14.59
C THR A 115 -14.04 -29.85 15.44
N VAL A 116 -15.18 -30.20 14.82
CA VAL A 116 -16.31 -30.86 15.52
C VAL A 116 -15.90 -32.23 16.06
N ALA A 117 -15.16 -33.00 15.26
CA ALA A 117 -14.58 -34.26 15.69
C ALA A 117 -13.22 -34.00 16.36
N PRO A 118 -12.96 -34.55 17.56
CA PRO A 118 -11.64 -34.50 18.16
C PRO A 118 -10.61 -35.21 17.25
N LEU A 119 -9.52 -34.52 16.94
CA LEU A 119 -8.42 -35.04 16.12
C LEU A 119 -7.12 -34.90 16.89
N ASP A 120 -6.28 -35.93 16.88
CA ASP A 120 -4.93 -35.88 17.43
C ASP A 120 -3.93 -36.25 16.32
N LEU A 121 -3.37 -35.23 15.68
CA LEU A 121 -2.55 -35.35 14.48
C LEU A 121 -1.15 -34.78 14.73
N PRO A 122 -0.09 -35.61 14.67
CA PRO A 122 1.28 -35.12 14.67
C PRO A 122 1.47 -34.08 13.55
N GLY A 123 2.11 -32.96 13.87
CA GLY A 123 2.31 -31.85 12.94
C GLY A 123 1.17 -30.83 12.90
N VAL A 124 0.06 -31.07 13.62
CA VAL A 124 -1.00 -30.07 13.86
C VAL A 124 -0.91 -29.54 15.29
N ARG A 125 -1.07 -28.23 15.44
CA ARG A 125 -1.23 -27.59 16.75
C ARG A 125 -2.71 -27.55 17.12
N HIS A 126 -3.10 -28.41 18.05
CA HIS A 126 -4.49 -28.48 18.55
C HIS A 126 -4.69 -27.51 19.72
N LEU A 127 -5.38 -26.39 19.48
CA LEU A 127 -5.80 -25.45 20.53
C LEU A 127 -7.24 -25.68 20.98
N ARG A 128 -8.12 -26.14 20.08
CA ARG A 128 -9.50 -26.59 20.36
C ARG A 128 -10.29 -25.63 21.27
N ILE A 129 -10.50 -24.41 20.78
CA ILE A 129 -11.28 -23.34 21.44
C ILE A 129 -12.75 -23.75 21.63
N GLY A 130 -13.26 -24.62 20.75
CA GLY A 130 -14.57 -25.25 20.83
C GLY A 130 -14.67 -26.39 19.81
N ALA A 131 -15.77 -27.15 19.83
CA ALA A 131 -16.10 -28.13 18.79
C ALA A 131 -16.78 -27.42 17.61
N GLY A 132 -16.04 -26.52 16.95
CA GLY A 132 -16.56 -25.52 16.02
C GLY A 132 -17.24 -24.34 16.71
N THR A 133 -17.62 -23.34 15.92
CA THR A 133 -18.44 -22.22 16.40
C THR A 133 -19.91 -22.62 16.57
N ALA A 134 -20.65 -21.87 17.37
CA ALA A 134 -22.10 -22.02 17.46
C ALA A 134 -22.79 -21.57 16.16
N ASN A 135 -24.04 -22.00 15.94
CA ASN A 135 -24.83 -21.54 14.81
C ASN A 135 -25.26 -20.08 15.01
N PHE A 136 -24.64 -19.18 14.26
CA PHE A 136 -24.90 -17.76 14.41
C PHE A 136 -26.31 -17.32 13.97
N ALA A 137 -27.08 -18.19 13.31
CA ALA A 137 -28.48 -17.94 12.98
C ALA A 137 -29.40 -18.02 14.22
N HIS A 138 -28.88 -18.44 15.38
CA HIS A 138 -29.64 -18.60 16.62
C HIS A 138 -29.03 -17.87 17.84
N GLY A 139 -27.83 -17.32 17.70
CA GLY A 139 -27.08 -16.67 18.78
C GLY A 139 -25.69 -16.25 18.29
N PRO A 140 -24.77 -15.80 19.14
CA PRO A 140 -23.41 -15.46 18.71
C PRO A 140 -22.61 -16.72 18.33
N ALA A 141 -21.77 -16.64 17.30
CA ALA A 141 -20.89 -17.73 16.86
C ALA A 141 -19.89 -18.15 17.96
N MET A 142 -19.40 -17.19 18.75
CA MET A 142 -18.45 -17.44 19.82
C MET A 142 -18.66 -16.50 21.00
N SER A 143 -18.26 -16.94 22.19
CA SER A 143 -18.12 -16.06 23.34
C SER A 143 -16.92 -15.11 23.18
N ALA A 144 -16.89 -14.02 23.95
CA ALA A 144 -15.76 -13.09 23.95
C ALA A 144 -14.43 -13.80 24.31
N GLU A 145 -14.44 -14.73 25.26
CA GLU A 145 -13.26 -15.49 25.66
C GLU A 145 -12.72 -16.35 24.51
N GLN A 146 -13.61 -17.03 23.78
CA GLN A 146 -13.25 -17.82 22.62
C GLN A 146 -12.72 -16.97 21.47
N GLY A 147 -13.37 -15.84 21.18
CA GLY A 147 -12.92 -14.91 20.14
C GLY A 147 -11.56 -14.30 20.45
N LEU A 148 -11.32 -13.93 21.70
CA LEU A 148 -10.01 -13.45 22.16
C LEU A 148 -8.93 -14.54 22.09
N ALA A 149 -9.26 -15.79 22.44
CA ALA A 149 -8.35 -16.92 22.31
C ALA A 149 -7.98 -17.17 20.83
N ALA A 150 -8.95 -17.04 19.91
CA ALA A 150 -8.72 -17.20 18.48
C ALA A 150 -7.80 -16.09 17.92
N LEU A 151 -8.06 -14.82 18.27
CA LEU A 151 -7.16 -13.70 17.95
C LEU A 151 -5.73 -13.95 18.46
N GLN A 152 -5.60 -14.44 19.69
CA GLN A 152 -4.31 -14.76 20.29
C GLN A 152 -3.60 -15.89 19.55
N ALA A 153 -4.32 -16.93 19.10
CA ALA A 153 -3.74 -18.03 18.31
C ALA A 153 -3.09 -17.54 17.01
N GLY A 154 -3.73 -16.58 16.33
CA GLY A 154 -3.19 -15.89 15.16
C GLY A 154 -1.89 -15.16 15.46
N ARG A 155 -1.91 -14.35 16.53
CA ARG A 155 -0.72 -13.64 17.00
C ARG A 155 0.42 -14.58 17.36
N ASP A 156 0.14 -15.67 18.05
CA ASP A 156 1.15 -16.65 18.46
C ASP A 156 1.82 -17.31 17.25
N SER A 157 1.09 -17.51 16.13
CA SER A 157 1.67 -17.99 14.87
C SER A 157 2.68 -17.00 14.30
N VAL A 158 2.34 -15.71 14.30
CA VAL A 158 3.26 -14.65 13.84
C VAL A 158 4.47 -14.51 14.75
N LEU A 159 4.31 -14.63 16.06
CA LEU A 159 5.45 -14.59 16.99
C LEU A 159 6.43 -15.75 16.76
N ARG A 160 5.92 -16.94 16.39
CA ARG A 160 6.77 -18.06 15.95
C ARG A 160 7.47 -17.75 14.63
N ALA A 161 6.77 -17.17 13.66
CA ALA A 161 7.34 -16.74 12.38
C ALA A 161 8.46 -15.71 12.58
N LYS A 162 8.24 -14.72 13.46
CA LYS A 162 9.26 -13.73 13.83
C LYS A 162 10.50 -14.37 14.42
N ALA A 163 10.34 -15.35 15.32
CA ALA A 163 11.45 -16.02 15.98
C ALA A 163 12.43 -16.72 15.01
N VAL A 164 11.96 -17.11 13.82
CA VAL A 164 12.79 -17.71 12.75
C VAL A 164 13.19 -16.73 11.65
N GLY A 165 12.86 -15.44 11.81
CA GLY A 165 13.21 -14.37 10.88
C GLY A 165 12.44 -14.40 9.58
N THR A 166 11.16 -14.77 9.61
CA THR A 166 10.26 -14.72 8.44
C THR A 166 10.19 -13.32 7.84
N GLU A 167 10.24 -13.25 6.51
CA GLU A 167 10.14 -12.00 5.74
C GLU A 167 8.72 -11.78 5.16
N LEU A 168 8.02 -12.89 4.87
CA LEU A 168 6.67 -12.87 4.31
C LEU A 168 5.82 -13.98 4.96
N PHE A 169 4.67 -13.57 5.49
CA PHE A 169 3.68 -14.45 6.12
C PHE A 169 2.49 -14.66 5.18
N ILE A 170 1.99 -15.89 5.10
CA ILE A 170 0.75 -16.23 4.40
C ILE A 170 -0.20 -16.83 5.44
N GLY A 171 -1.35 -16.21 5.61
CA GLY A 171 -2.47 -16.78 6.33
C GLY A 171 -3.37 -17.53 5.37
N GLY A 172 -3.72 -18.76 5.72
CA GLY A 172 -4.74 -19.56 5.05
C GLY A 172 -5.73 -20.10 6.06
N GLU A 173 -6.82 -20.64 5.55
CA GLU A 173 -7.95 -21.08 6.34
C GLU A 173 -8.52 -22.39 5.81
N MET A 174 -9.22 -23.12 6.67
CA MET A 174 -9.96 -24.32 6.32
C MET A 174 -11.16 -24.47 7.25
N GLY A 175 -12.37 -24.52 6.72
CA GLY A 175 -13.56 -24.74 7.54
C GLY A 175 -14.82 -24.93 6.72
N ILE A 176 -15.55 -26.01 6.92
CA ILE A 176 -16.85 -26.14 6.26
C ILE A 176 -17.83 -25.11 6.85
N GLY A 177 -18.38 -24.25 5.98
CA GLY A 177 -19.29 -23.16 6.33
C GLY A 177 -18.65 -21.76 6.41
N ASN A 178 -17.32 -21.67 6.33
CA ASN A 178 -16.54 -20.43 6.42
C ASN A 178 -16.94 -19.34 5.41
N THR A 179 -17.32 -19.68 4.17
CA THR A 179 -17.76 -18.69 3.17
C THR A 179 -19.05 -17.97 3.59
N THR A 180 -19.94 -18.66 4.30
CA THR A 180 -21.16 -18.08 4.87
C THR A 180 -20.80 -17.15 6.03
N ALA A 181 -19.93 -17.59 6.93
CA ALA A 181 -19.45 -16.78 8.05
C ALA A 181 -18.71 -15.51 7.56
N ALA A 182 -17.78 -15.66 6.61
CA ALA A 182 -17.06 -14.56 6.01
C ALA A 182 -18.00 -13.55 5.32
N SER A 183 -19.00 -14.04 4.56
CA SER A 183 -20.01 -13.18 3.95
C SER A 183 -20.80 -12.40 5.00
N ALA A 184 -21.26 -13.07 6.07
CA ALA A 184 -22.03 -12.43 7.14
C ALA A 184 -21.21 -11.37 7.89
N VAL A 185 -19.96 -11.68 8.24
CA VAL A 185 -19.04 -10.72 8.87
C VAL A 185 -18.83 -9.50 7.97
N ALA A 186 -18.53 -9.71 6.69
CA ALA A 186 -18.32 -8.60 5.77
C ALA A 186 -19.60 -7.75 5.57
N CYS A 187 -20.78 -8.37 5.49
CA CYS A 187 -22.05 -7.63 5.40
C CYS A 187 -22.27 -6.75 6.64
N SER A 188 -22.00 -7.30 7.83
CA SER A 188 -22.19 -6.59 9.09
C SER A 188 -21.20 -5.44 9.26
N VAL A 189 -19.93 -5.66 8.93
CA VAL A 189 -18.86 -4.65 9.04
C VAL A 189 -18.97 -3.54 7.99
N LEU A 190 -19.45 -3.86 6.79
CA LEU A 190 -19.63 -2.88 5.71
C LEU A 190 -21.04 -2.29 5.66
N GLU A 191 -21.96 -2.81 6.47
CA GLU A 191 -23.37 -2.45 6.47
C GLU A 191 -24.00 -2.56 5.06
N CYS A 192 -23.65 -3.62 4.35
CA CYS A 192 -24.07 -3.84 2.96
C CYS A 192 -24.97 -5.07 2.81
N ALA A 193 -25.75 -5.10 1.72
CA ALA A 193 -26.68 -6.18 1.45
C ALA A 193 -25.97 -7.52 1.15
N ALA A 194 -26.50 -8.62 1.69
CA ALA A 194 -25.96 -9.96 1.50
C ALA A 194 -25.73 -10.36 0.03
N PRO A 195 -26.62 -10.05 -0.93
CA PRO A 195 -26.40 -10.39 -2.34
C PRO A 195 -25.12 -9.82 -2.97
N LEU A 196 -24.50 -8.78 -2.37
CA LEU A 196 -23.23 -8.24 -2.86
C LEU A 196 -22.03 -9.13 -2.51
N LEU A 197 -22.13 -9.93 -1.44
CA LEU A 197 -21.01 -10.68 -0.88
C LEU A 197 -21.17 -12.20 -1.02
N VAL A 198 -22.41 -12.68 -1.03
CA VAL A 198 -22.70 -14.12 -1.05
C VAL A 198 -22.37 -14.73 -2.41
N GLY A 199 -21.62 -15.82 -2.37
CA GLY A 199 -21.23 -16.59 -3.54
C GLY A 199 -21.44 -18.10 -3.39
N PRO A 200 -21.10 -18.85 -4.45
CA PRO A 200 -21.28 -20.30 -4.50
C PRO A 200 -20.39 -21.04 -3.51
N GLY A 201 -19.27 -20.46 -3.06
CA GLY A 201 -18.28 -21.11 -2.21
C GLY A 201 -17.83 -22.43 -2.83
N THR A 202 -18.07 -23.53 -2.11
CA THR A 202 -17.71 -24.90 -2.53
C THR A 202 -18.56 -25.46 -3.69
N GLY A 203 -19.29 -24.62 -4.44
CA GLY A 203 -20.01 -25.03 -5.64
C GLY A 203 -21.53 -25.15 -5.51
N LEU A 204 -22.16 -24.34 -4.64
CA LEU A 204 -23.63 -24.27 -4.58
C LEU A 204 -24.25 -23.82 -5.92
N ASN A 205 -25.44 -24.34 -6.20
CA ASN A 205 -26.29 -23.87 -7.29
C ASN A 205 -27.05 -22.59 -6.90
N ALA A 206 -27.85 -22.03 -7.82
CA ALA A 206 -28.59 -20.79 -7.59
C ALA A 206 -29.52 -20.86 -6.37
N GLU A 207 -30.23 -21.97 -6.17
CA GLU A 207 -31.11 -22.19 -5.01
C GLU A 207 -30.33 -22.24 -3.70
N GLY A 208 -29.17 -22.91 -3.69
CA GLY A 208 -28.28 -22.95 -2.53
C GLY A 208 -27.70 -21.58 -2.19
N ILE A 209 -27.38 -20.76 -3.20
CA ILE A 209 -26.95 -19.36 -3.00
C ILE A 209 -28.09 -18.55 -2.38
N GLU A 210 -29.30 -18.63 -2.92
CA GLU A 210 -30.46 -17.91 -2.40
C GLU A 210 -30.80 -18.30 -0.96
N HIS A 211 -30.73 -19.60 -0.65
CA HIS A 211 -30.89 -20.11 0.70
C HIS A 211 -29.81 -19.58 1.64
N LYS A 212 -28.54 -19.62 1.23
CA LYS A 212 -27.42 -19.05 1.99
C LYS A 212 -27.64 -17.56 2.26
N THR A 213 -28.09 -16.79 1.27
CA THR A 213 -28.43 -15.36 1.43
C THR A 213 -29.48 -15.15 2.51
N ARG A 214 -30.59 -15.90 2.49
CA ARG A 214 -31.65 -15.80 3.52
C ARG A 214 -31.15 -16.12 4.93
N VAL A 215 -30.29 -17.14 5.06
CA VAL A 215 -29.67 -17.50 6.35
C VAL A 215 -28.83 -16.35 6.88
N ILE A 216 -28.03 -15.72 6.02
CA ILE A 216 -27.19 -14.57 6.37
C ILE A 216 -28.05 -13.36 6.75
N GLU A 217 -29.08 -13.04 5.98
CA GLU A 217 -29.99 -11.91 6.28
C GLU A 217 -30.69 -12.08 7.63
N ARG A 218 -31.14 -13.31 7.94
CA ARG A 218 -31.73 -13.63 9.26
C ARG A 218 -30.72 -13.43 10.39
N ALA A 219 -29.47 -13.87 10.20
CA ALA A 219 -28.41 -13.68 11.18
C ALA A 219 -28.05 -12.20 11.37
N LEU A 220 -27.95 -11.43 10.28
CA LEU A 220 -27.69 -9.99 10.33
C LEU A 220 -28.79 -9.25 11.09
N ALA A 221 -30.06 -9.63 10.89
CA ALA A 221 -31.18 -9.08 11.65
C ALA A 221 -31.12 -9.41 13.14
N LEU A 222 -30.71 -10.64 13.49
CA LEU A 222 -30.54 -11.07 14.88
C LEU A 222 -29.43 -10.28 15.60
N HIS A 223 -28.35 -9.97 14.89
CA HIS A 223 -27.15 -9.31 15.42
C HIS A 223 -27.06 -7.83 15.02
N ALA A 224 -28.20 -7.19 14.73
CA ALA A 224 -28.24 -5.84 14.17
C ALA A 224 -27.61 -4.78 15.11
N GLU A 225 -27.64 -5.00 16.42
CA GLU A 225 -27.01 -4.11 17.41
C GLU A 225 -25.48 -4.08 17.32
N GLN A 226 -24.86 -5.09 16.68
CA GLN A 226 -23.42 -5.20 16.52
C GLN A 226 -22.95 -4.78 15.12
N ALA A 227 -23.86 -4.37 14.23
CA ALA A 227 -23.51 -3.92 12.88
C ALA A 227 -22.53 -2.73 12.92
N GLY A 228 -21.56 -2.73 12.00
CA GLY A 228 -20.49 -1.74 11.94
C GLY A 228 -19.37 -1.94 12.97
N ASP A 229 -19.57 -2.66 14.07
CA ASP A 229 -18.51 -2.98 15.03
C ASP A 229 -17.70 -4.20 14.55
N PRO A 230 -16.42 -4.03 14.16
CA PRO A 230 -15.64 -5.11 13.58
C PRO A 230 -15.37 -6.29 14.52
N LEU A 231 -15.15 -6.05 15.82
CA LEU A 231 -14.84 -7.12 16.76
C LEU A 231 -16.11 -7.90 17.13
N HIS A 232 -17.19 -7.18 17.43
CA HIS A 232 -18.45 -7.81 17.78
C HIS A 232 -19.08 -8.51 16.59
N SER A 233 -19.02 -7.93 15.38
CA SER A 233 -19.44 -8.60 14.14
C SER A 233 -18.70 -9.93 13.94
N LEU A 234 -17.37 -9.94 14.15
CA LEU A 234 -16.56 -11.15 14.06
C LEU A 234 -16.97 -12.21 15.09
N PHE A 235 -17.25 -11.81 16.34
CA PHE A 235 -17.64 -12.76 17.39
C PHE A 235 -19.07 -13.27 17.23
N CYS A 236 -19.98 -12.44 16.72
CA CYS A 236 -21.37 -12.83 16.49
C CYS A 236 -21.52 -13.71 15.24
N LEU A 237 -20.80 -13.43 14.15
CA LEU A 237 -21.07 -14.01 12.82
C LEU A 237 -19.90 -14.82 12.22
N GLY A 238 -18.73 -14.79 12.84
CA GLY A 238 -17.49 -15.32 12.25
C GLY A 238 -17.16 -16.78 12.57
N GLY A 239 -15.88 -17.10 12.39
CA GLY A 239 -15.25 -18.38 12.71
C GLY A 239 -13.97 -18.18 13.50
N PHE A 240 -13.51 -19.23 14.20
CA PHE A 240 -12.24 -19.14 14.95
C PHE A 240 -11.06 -18.91 14.00
N GLU A 241 -11.08 -19.49 12.81
CA GLU A 241 -10.09 -19.32 11.75
C GLU A 241 -10.06 -17.90 11.18
N ILE A 242 -11.23 -17.26 10.93
CA ILE A 242 -11.29 -15.84 10.54
C ILE A 242 -10.73 -14.97 11.66
N ALA A 243 -11.09 -15.23 12.92
CA ALA A 243 -10.58 -14.47 14.06
C ALA A 243 -9.07 -14.64 14.24
N ALA A 244 -8.53 -15.84 14.03
CA ALA A 244 -7.10 -16.08 14.05
C ALA A 244 -6.37 -15.39 12.89
N LEU A 245 -6.92 -15.40 11.68
CA LEU A 245 -6.37 -14.63 10.56
C LEU A 245 -6.34 -13.13 10.86
N THR A 246 -7.42 -12.57 11.43
CA THR A 246 -7.45 -11.17 11.89
C THR A 246 -6.32 -10.89 12.89
N GLY A 247 -6.16 -11.76 13.89
CA GLY A 247 -5.09 -11.63 14.87
C GLY A 247 -3.69 -11.74 14.25
N ALA A 248 -3.50 -12.65 13.29
CA ALA A 248 -2.25 -12.79 12.56
C ALA A 248 -1.93 -11.53 11.73
N TYR A 249 -2.88 -10.94 11.02
CA TYR A 249 -2.64 -9.74 10.22
C TYR A 249 -2.29 -8.52 11.08
N LEU A 250 -2.96 -8.33 12.21
CA LEU A 250 -2.62 -7.31 13.19
C LEU A 250 -1.21 -7.52 13.75
N ALA A 251 -0.88 -8.75 14.14
CA ALA A 251 0.44 -9.08 14.65
C ALA A 251 1.53 -8.91 13.59
N CYS A 252 1.30 -9.31 12.33
CA CYS A 252 2.25 -9.11 11.23
C CYS A 252 2.65 -7.64 11.13
N ALA A 253 1.65 -6.75 11.12
CA ALA A 253 1.86 -5.32 11.04
C ALA A 253 2.61 -4.74 12.26
N GLN A 254 2.31 -5.23 13.46
CA GLN A 254 2.97 -4.79 14.69
C GLN A 254 4.40 -5.30 14.83
N GLU A 255 4.68 -6.47 14.26
CA GLU A 255 5.95 -7.17 14.40
C GLU A 255 6.93 -6.92 13.26
N GLY A 256 6.51 -6.18 12.22
CA GLY A 256 7.34 -5.82 11.08
C GLY A 256 7.40 -6.90 10.00
N ILE A 257 6.36 -7.72 9.86
CA ILE A 257 6.29 -8.83 8.89
C ILE A 257 5.22 -8.51 7.85
N VAL A 258 5.57 -8.60 6.57
CA VAL A 258 4.61 -8.40 5.48
C VAL A 258 3.69 -9.62 5.39
N ALA A 259 2.39 -9.40 5.32
CA ALA A 259 1.42 -10.48 5.11
C ALA A 259 0.89 -10.46 3.67
N LEU A 260 0.84 -11.63 3.04
CA LEU A 260 0.21 -11.82 1.74
C LEU A 260 -1.16 -12.48 1.95
N VAL A 261 -2.21 -11.69 1.72
CA VAL A 261 -3.61 -12.06 1.85
C VAL A 261 -4.02 -12.91 0.66
N ASP A 262 -4.70 -14.03 0.92
CA ASP A 262 -5.10 -15.01 -0.10
C ASP A 262 -6.42 -14.61 -0.79
N GLY A 263 -7.49 -15.39 -0.58
CA GLY A 263 -8.78 -15.23 -1.21
C GLY A 263 -9.80 -14.50 -0.34
N PHE A 264 -11.08 -14.70 -0.68
CA PHE A 264 -12.22 -14.01 -0.09
C PHE A 264 -12.23 -14.00 1.45
N ILE A 265 -12.08 -15.17 2.09
CA ILE A 265 -12.18 -15.31 3.55
C ILE A 265 -11.00 -14.60 4.25
N CYS A 266 -9.79 -14.74 3.70
CA CYS A 266 -8.62 -13.99 4.15
C CYS A 266 -8.81 -12.48 4.00
N SER A 267 -9.41 -12.01 2.90
CA SER A 267 -9.75 -10.60 2.70
C SER A 267 -10.81 -10.09 3.68
N VAL A 268 -11.75 -10.93 4.14
CA VAL A 268 -12.67 -10.56 5.23
C VAL A 268 -11.91 -10.41 6.55
N ALA A 269 -11.02 -11.35 6.88
CA ALA A 269 -10.19 -11.23 8.08
C ALA A 269 -9.29 -9.98 8.05
N ALA A 270 -8.77 -9.63 6.86
CA ALA A 270 -8.03 -8.39 6.62
C ALA A 270 -8.90 -7.14 6.78
N LEU A 271 -10.15 -7.16 6.30
CA LEU A 271 -11.13 -6.09 6.53
C LEU A 271 -11.35 -5.84 8.01
N VAL A 272 -11.59 -6.90 8.80
CA VAL A 272 -11.77 -6.78 10.25
C VAL A 272 -10.49 -6.20 10.89
N ALA A 273 -9.31 -6.70 10.52
CA ALA A 273 -8.04 -6.18 11.02
C ALA A 273 -7.87 -4.68 10.74
N VAL A 274 -8.12 -4.23 9.52
CA VAL A 274 -8.00 -2.82 9.11
C VAL A 274 -9.02 -1.94 9.81
N ARG A 275 -10.25 -2.42 10.02
CA ARG A 275 -11.28 -1.68 10.77
C ARG A 275 -10.95 -1.57 12.26
N LEU A 276 -10.31 -2.57 12.84
CA LEU A 276 -9.82 -2.52 14.22
C LEU A 276 -8.59 -1.61 14.37
N ASN A 277 -7.71 -1.62 13.37
CA ASN A 277 -6.45 -0.91 13.41
C ASN A 277 -6.02 -0.47 12.00
N PRO A 278 -6.38 0.75 11.56
CA PRO A 278 -6.13 1.21 10.19
C PRO A 278 -4.66 1.18 9.78
N SER A 279 -3.74 1.31 10.74
CA SER A 279 -2.29 1.27 10.47
C SER A 279 -1.81 -0.09 9.94
N CYS A 280 -2.57 -1.17 10.13
CA CYS A 280 -2.20 -2.50 9.63
C CYS A 280 -2.31 -2.60 8.10
N ARG A 281 -3.09 -1.73 7.44
CA ARG A 281 -3.37 -1.84 6.02
C ARG A 281 -2.12 -1.88 5.14
N ASN A 282 -1.11 -1.07 5.50
CA ASN A 282 0.13 -0.97 4.71
C ASN A 282 0.97 -2.25 4.71
N TRP A 283 0.77 -3.12 5.70
CA TRP A 283 1.48 -4.39 5.86
C TRP A 283 0.80 -5.56 5.12
N LEU A 284 -0.34 -5.31 4.49
CA LEU A 284 -1.13 -6.31 3.77
C LEU A 284 -0.95 -6.13 2.26
N LEU A 285 -0.36 -7.14 1.63
CA LEU A 285 -0.34 -7.33 0.18
C LEU A 285 -1.39 -8.37 -0.21
N PHE A 286 -1.87 -8.35 -1.46
CA PHE A 286 -2.96 -9.22 -1.90
C PHE A 286 -2.49 -10.15 -3.01
N GLY A 287 -2.60 -11.46 -2.79
CA GLY A 287 -2.07 -12.50 -3.66
C GLY A 287 -2.85 -12.62 -4.96
N HIS A 288 -4.18 -12.74 -4.88
CA HIS A 288 -4.98 -12.95 -6.07
C HIS A 288 -6.39 -12.37 -5.99
N ARG A 289 -6.99 -12.11 -7.16
CA ARG A 289 -8.42 -11.92 -7.31
C ARG A 289 -9.10 -13.28 -7.37
N GLY A 290 -9.99 -13.51 -6.41
CA GLY A 290 -10.76 -14.76 -6.31
C GLY A 290 -12.03 -14.72 -7.17
N ALA A 291 -12.55 -15.91 -7.51
CA ALA A 291 -13.77 -16.04 -8.30
C ALA A 291 -15.07 -15.85 -7.49
N GLU A 292 -14.99 -15.74 -6.16
CA GLU A 292 -16.15 -15.38 -5.34
C GLU A 292 -16.61 -13.95 -5.68
N PRO A 293 -17.91 -13.72 -5.99
CA PRO A 293 -18.42 -12.41 -6.40
C PRO A 293 -18.08 -11.29 -5.43
N GLY A 294 -18.22 -11.56 -4.13
CA GLY A 294 -17.93 -10.60 -3.06
C GLY A 294 -16.47 -10.21 -2.93
N HIS A 295 -15.53 -10.97 -3.51
CA HIS A 295 -14.11 -10.68 -3.34
C HIS A 295 -13.69 -9.39 -4.04
N ARG A 296 -14.28 -9.07 -5.20
CA ARG A 296 -13.99 -7.81 -5.88
C ARG A 296 -14.37 -6.61 -5.02
N HIS A 297 -15.55 -6.65 -4.40
CA HIS A 297 -16.02 -5.59 -3.53
C HIS A 297 -15.11 -5.40 -2.31
N LEU A 298 -14.60 -6.49 -1.73
CA LEU A 298 -13.62 -6.42 -0.63
C LEU A 298 -12.29 -5.82 -1.07
N LEU A 299 -11.77 -6.21 -2.24
CA LEU A 299 -10.53 -5.65 -2.77
C LEU A 299 -10.65 -4.14 -3.02
N GLU A 300 -11.77 -3.69 -3.61
CA GLU A 300 -12.07 -2.26 -3.79
C GLU A 300 -12.16 -1.53 -2.45
N THR A 301 -12.91 -2.08 -1.49
CA THR A 301 -13.05 -1.52 -0.14
C THR A 301 -11.70 -1.39 0.57
N LEU A 302 -10.81 -2.37 0.38
CA LEU A 302 -9.46 -2.37 0.95
C LEU A 302 -8.47 -1.59 0.08
N GLN A 303 -8.87 -0.98 -1.03
CA GLN A 303 -7.95 -0.32 -1.98
C GLN A 303 -6.79 -1.25 -2.39
N ALA A 304 -7.10 -2.52 -2.58
CA ALA A 304 -6.14 -3.59 -2.83
C ALA A 304 -5.94 -3.84 -4.32
N GLU A 305 -4.67 -3.91 -4.74
CA GLU A 305 -4.26 -4.32 -6.09
C GLU A 305 -3.69 -5.74 -6.01
N PRO A 306 -4.46 -6.80 -6.34
CA PRO A 306 -3.97 -8.17 -6.26
C PRO A 306 -2.88 -8.45 -7.31
N LEU A 307 -1.96 -9.37 -7.00
CA LEU A 307 -0.86 -9.74 -7.89
C LEU A 307 -1.27 -10.68 -9.04
N LEU A 308 -2.31 -11.49 -8.83
CA LEU A 308 -2.77 -12.50 -9.78
C LEU A 308 -4.27 -12.40 -10.04
N ASP A 309 -4.70 -12.76 -11.25
CA ASP A 309 -6.11 -12.87 -11.62
C ASP A 309 -6.32 -14.14 -12.45
N LEU A 310 -6.45 -15.27 -11.74
CA LEU A 310 -6.47 -16.61 -12.34
C LEU A 310 -7.81 -17.34 -12.11
N GLY A 311 -8.80 -16.66 -11.52
CA GLY A 311 -10.09 -17.28 -11.18
C GLY A 311 -10.02 -18.34 -10.07
N LEU A 312 -9.02 -18.25 -9.18
CA LEU A 312 -8.85 -19.20 -8.07
C LEU A 312 -9.96 -19.03 -7.02
N ARG A 313 -10.31 -20.13 -6.36
CA ARG A 313 -11.35 -20.19 -5.32
C ARG A 313 -11.18 -21.36 -4.35
N LEU A 314 -9.96 -21.90 -4.23
CA LEU A 314 -9.68 -23.02 -3.34
C LEU A 314 -9.62 -22.59 -1.87
N GLY A 315 -8.98 -21.45 -1.59
CA GLY A 315 -8.65 -21.03 -0.22
C GLY A 315 -7.31 -21.63 0.22
N GLU A 316 -7.19 -21.93 1.52
CA GLU A 316 -6.00 -22.56 2.12
C GLU A 316 -4.71 -21.73 2.01
N GLY A 317 -4.75 -20.44 1.63
CA GLY A 317 -3.53 -19.66 1.39
C GLY A 317 -2.87 -19.94 0.02
N SER A 318 -3.53 -20.74 -0.84
CA SER A 318 -2.94 -21.26 -2.07
C SER A 318 -2.69 -20.20 -3.16
N GLY A 319 -3.59 -19.22 -3.30
CA GLY A 319 -3.43 -18.11 -4.24
C GLY A 319 -2.33 -17.13 -3.81
N ALA A 320 -2.23 -16.84 -2.52
CA ALA A 320 -1.10 -16.11 -1.93
C ALA A 320 0.23 -16.84 -2.19
N ALA A 321 0.29 -18.15 -1.93
CA ALA A 321 1.48 -18.94 -2.20
C ALA A 321 1.87 -18.94 -3.69
N LEU A 322 0.91 -19.01 -4.61
CA LEU A 322 1.15 -18.90 -6.06
C LEU A 322 1.70 -17.53 -6.48
N ALA A 323 1.43 -16.47 -5.74
CA ALA A 323 1.96 -15.13 -6.03
C ALA A 323 3.41 -14.93 -5.54
N VAL A 324 3.90 -15.76 -4.62
CA VAL A 324 5.26 -15.63 -4.06
C VAL A 324 6.38 -15.63 -5.11
N PRO A 325 6.38 -16.49 -6.15
CA PRO A 325 7.40 -16.40 -7.20
C PRO A 325 7.44 -15.03 -7.88
N LEU A 326 6.30 -14.37 -8.07
CA LEU A 326 6.25 -13.02 -8.63
C LEU A 326 6.82 -11.98 -7.67
N VAL A 327 6.55 -12.12 -6.37
CA VAL A 327 7.16 -11.28 -5.31
C VAL A 327 8.68 -11.43 -5.31
N ARG A 328 9.19 -12.67 -5.34
CA ARG A 328 10.63 -12.96 -5.42
C ARG A 328 11.25 -12.36 -6.67
N LEU A 329 10.61 -12.52 -7.84
CA LEU A 329 11.10 -11.93 -9.08
C LEU A 329 11.13 -10.40 -9.04
N ALA A 330 10.16 -9.74 -8.39
CA ALA A 330 10.20 -8.29 -8.20
C ALA A 330 11.42 -7.85 -7.38
N CYS A 331 11.72 -8.57 -6.28
CA CYS A 331 12.92 -8.35 -5.48
C CYS A 331 14.20 -8.60 -6.28
N GLU A 332 14.30 -9.73 -6.98
CA GLU A 332 15.47 -10.10 -7.78
C GLU A 332 15.75 -9.11 -8.92
N LEU A 333 14.71 -8.66 -9.63
CA LEU A 333 14.86 -7.64 -10.67
C LEU A 333 15.35 -6.32 -10.06
N HIS A 334 14.80 -5.92 -8.91
CA HIS A 334 15.26 -4.71 -8.22
C HIS A 334 16.71 -4.81 -7.73
N ASN A 335 17.07 -5.95 -7.15
CA ASN A 335 18.38 -6.18 -6.51
C ASN A 335 19.49 -6.46 -7.54
N GLY A 336 19.17 -7.19 -8.60
CA GLY A 336 20.12 -7.79 -9.52
C GLY A 336 20.23 -7.12 -10.89
N MET A 337 19.25 -6.32 -11.32
CA MET A 337 19.43 -5.53 -12.55
C MET A 337 20.57 -4.52 -12.36
N ALA A 338 21.42 -4.42 -13.39
CA ALA A 338 22.41 -3.38 -13.45
C ALA A 338 21.75 -2.00 -13.55
N THR A 339 22.42 -0.99 -13.02
CA THR A 339 22.11 0.40 -13.33
C THR A 339 22.67 0.78 -14.70
N PHE A 340 22.16 1.85 -15.30
CA PHE A 340 22.75 2.42 -16.53
C PHE A 340 24.24 2.77 -16.36
N ALA A 341 24.68 3.10 -15.14
CA ALA A 341 26.08 3.38 -14.85
C ALA A 341 26.95 2.11 -14.87
N GLU A 342 26.46 0.99 -14.31
CA GLU A 342 27.20 -0.27 -14.18
C GLU A 342 27.27 -1.05 -15.50
N ALA A 343 26.18 -1.05 -16.28
CA ALA A 343 26.08 -1.91 -17.45
C ALA A 343 26.97 -1.47 -18.62
N ALA A 344 27.56 -0.27 -18.55
CA ALA A 344 28.23 0.41 -19.68
C ALA A 344 27.41 0.35 -20.99
N VAL A 345 26.10 0.09 -20.87
CA VAL A 345 25.14 0.22 -21.95
C VAL A 345 25.28 1.67 -22.34
N ALA A 346 25.56 1.90 -23.62
CA ALA A 346 25.41 3.22 -24.20
C ALA A 346 23.94 3.63 -24.00
N GLY A 347 23.63 4.17 -22.82
CA GLY A 347 22.79 5.35 -22.79
C GLY A 347 23.39 6.27 -23.83
N SER A 348 22.52 6.89 -24.63
CA SER A 348 22.84 8.05 -25.45
C SER A 348 24.05 8.79 -24.88
N PRO A 349 25.02 9.24 -25.71
CA PRO A 349 26.27 9.85 -25.26
C PRO A 349 26.03 10.64 -23.97
N ARG A 350 26.91 10.55 -22.96
CA ARG A 350 26.81 11.35 -21.73
C ARG A 350 26.87 12.83 -22.11
N LEU A 351 25.74 13.33 -22.57
CA LEU A 351 25.47 14.71 -22.88
C LEU A 351 25.18 15.30 -21.51
N THR A 352 26.18 15.98 -20.96
CA THR A 352 26.09 16.49 -19.59
C THR A 352 25.52 17.89 -19.67
N LEU A 353 24.20 18.03 -19.45
CA LEU A 353 23.58 19.34 -19.26
C LEU A 353 24.08 19.92 -17.93
N ARG A 354 24.67 21.12 -17.95
CA ARG A 354 25.13 21.83 -16.75
C ARG A 354 24.14 22.95 -16.42
N LEU A 355 23.35 22.78 -15.36
CA LEU A 355 22.35 23.78 -14.93
C LEU A 355 22.91 24.65 -13.82
N ASP A 356 22.96 25.97 -14.04
CA ASP A 356 23.10 26.94 -12.98
C ASP A 356 21.70 27.44 -12.61
N LEU A 357 21.32 27.27 -11.34
CA LEU A 357 19.97 27.61 -10.87
C LEU A 357 19.95 29.01 -10.28
N LEU A 358 19.06 29.86 -10.78
CA LEU A 358 18.79 31.18 -10.24
C LEU A 358 17.35 31.26 -9.75
N ARG A 359 17.18 31.54 -8.46
CA ARG A 359 15.87 31.89 -7.91
C ARG A 359 15.57 33.35 -8.22
N HIS A 360 14.31 33.68 -8.52
CA HIS A 360 13.89 35.07 -8.63
C HIS A 360 14.16 35.88 -7.35
N GLY A 361 14.38 37.19 -7.51
CA GLY A 361 14.53 38.13 -6.41
C GLY A 361 13.20 38.51 -5.75
N GLU A 362 13.25 39.46 -4.82
CA GLU A 362 12.07 39.99 -4.14
C GLU A 362 11.01 40.55 -5.11
N THR A 363 9.72 40.31 -4.81
CA THR A 363 8.56 40.75 -5.60
C THR A 363 7.78 41.88 -4.93
N GLU A 364 7.11 42.72 -5.72
CA GLU A 364 6.42 43.96 -5.25
C GLU A 364 5.34 43.70 -4.20
N LEU A 365 4.66 42.56 -4.30
CA LEU A 365 3.61 42.16 -3.37
C LEU A 365 4.10 41.14 -2.33
N GLY A 366 5.42 41.12 -2.07
CA GLY A 366 6.12 40.10 -1.27
C GLY A 366 5.41 39.65 0.02
N GLY A 367 5.66 38.39 0.40
CA GLY A 367 4.96 37.70 1.49
C GLY A 367 3.77 36.87 1.00
N GLY A 368 3.40 35.86 1.79
CA GLY A 368 2.35 34.90 1.45
C GLY A 368 2.80 33.71 0.61
N LEU A 369 1.93 32.70 0.48
CA LEU A 369 2.11 31.59 -0.45
C LEU A 369 1.84 32.10 -1.87
N ARG A 370 2.87 32.12 -2.71
CA ARG A 370 2.80 32.68 -4.07
C ARG A 370 3.34 31.69 -5.09
N GLY A 371 2.41 31.00 -5.73
CA GLY A 371 2.67 30.02 -6.76
C GLY A 371 2.46 30.61 -8.13
N SER A 372 1.19 30.66 -8.53
CA SER A 372 0.73 31.10 -9.85
C SER A 372 0.51 32.59 -9.99
N LEU A 373 0.46 33.34 -8.87
CA LEU A 373 0.37 34.80 -8.91
C LEU A 373 1.57 35.40 -9.65
N ASP A 374 1.29 36.18 -10.68
CA ASP A 374 2.30 36.69 -11.59
C ASP A 374 2.79 38.07 -11.17
N ASP A 375 3.55 38.17 -10.08
CA ASP A 375 4.03 39.45 -9.54
C ASP A 375 5.33 39.92 -10.20
N ALA A 376 5.53 41.25 -10.25
CA ALA A 376 6.77 41.85 -10.72
C ALA A 376 7.84 41.87 -9.62
N LEU A 377 9.12 41.96 -10.02
CA LEU A 377 10.23 42.16 -9.09
C LEU A 377 10.27 43.60 -8.57
N THR A 378 10.66 43.78 -7.30
CA THR A 378 11.05 45.10 -6.78
C THR A 378 12.39 45.52 -7.38
N GLU A 379 12.75 46.81 -7.26
CA GLU A 379 14.09 47.29 -7.60
C GLU A 379 15.18 46.52 -6.83
N LEU A 380 14.92 46.17 -5.57
CA LEU A 380 15.80 45.31 -4.79
C LEU A 380 15.89 43.89 -5.37
N GLY A 381 14.76 43.30 -5.79
CA GLY A 381 14.73 42.01 -6.45
C GLY A 381 15.55 41.98 -7.75
N TRP A 382 15.47 43.05 -8.55
CA TRP A 382 16.33 43.24 -9.72
C TRP A 382 17.82 43.30 -9.36
N GLN A 383 18.18 44.05 -8.31
CA GLN A 383 19.56 44.14 -7.83
C GLN A 383 20.10 42.78 -7.33
N GLN A 384 19.29 42.03 -6.59
CA GLN A 384 19.63 40.68 -6.11
C GLN A 384 19.95 39.75 -7.28
N MET A 385 19.08 39.69 -8.29
CA MET A 385 19.29 38.83 -9.44
C MET A 385 20.51 39.26 -10.28
N ARG A 386 20.73 40.57 -10.45
CA ARG A 386 21.92 41.10 -11.14
C ARG A 386 23.21 40.72 -10.41
N ALA A 387 23.22 40.81 -9.08
CA ALA A 387 24.37 40.42 -8.27
C ALA A 387 24.65 38.91 -8.35
N ALA A 388 23.61 38.09 -8.30
CA ALA A 388 23.74 36.63 -8.35
C ALA A 388 24.32 36.10 -9.68
N VAL A 389 24.11 36.82 -10.78
CA VAL A 389 24.66 36.44 -12.10
C VAL A 389 25.97 37.15 -12.45
N ALA A 390 26.46 38.07 -11.62
CA ALA A 390 27.59 38.93 -11.96
C ALA A 390 28.89 38.16 -12.26
N ASP A 391 29.16 37.11 -11.47
CA ASP A 391 30.33 36.23 -11.62
C ASP A 391 29.97 34.85 -12.22
N GLY A 392 28.75 34.72 -12.77
CA GLY A 392 28.25 33.50 -13.37
C GLY A 392 28.62 33.33 -14.84
N GLY A 393 28.43 32.11 -15.37
CA GLY A 393 28.69 31.78 -16.77
C GLY A 393 30.15 31.41 -17.10
N PRO A 394 30.54 31.35 -18.39
CA PRO A 394 29.70 31.61 -19.56
C PRO A 394 28.56 30.58 -19.68
N TRP A 395 27.37 31.06 -20.04
CA TRP A 395 26.21 30.22 -20.37
C TRP A 395 26.03 30.22 -21.88
N GLU A 396 25.51 29.12 -22.41
CA GLU A 396 25.10 29.04 -23.82
C GLU A 396 23.63 29.42 -24.01
N ARG A 397 22.82 29.40 -22.95
CA ARG A 397 21.37 29.63 -23.00
C ARG A 397 20.78 30.03 -21.66
N ILE A 398 19.64 30.70 -21.72
CA ILE A 398 18.77 30.97 -20.57
C ILE A 398 17.43 30.26 -20.74
N VAL A 399 16.99 29.55 -19.71
CA VAL A 399 15.64 28.96 -19.63
C VAL A 399 14.95 29.51 -18.40
N SER A 400 13.71 29.98 -18.57
CA SER A 400 12.99 30.66 -17.50
C SER A 400 11.59 30.09 -17.30
N SER A 401 11.12 30.13 -16.06
CA SER A 401 9.69 30.12 -15.77
C SER A 401 8.97 31.25 -16.52
N PRO A 402 7.73 31.06 -17.01
CA PRO A 402 6.99 32.10 -17.73
C PRO A 402 6.45 33.22 -16.85
N LEU A 403 6.49 33.07 -15.52
CA LEU A 403 6.05 34.12 -14.60
C LEU A 403 7.00 35.32 -14.69
N GLN A 404 6.45 36.54 -14.73
CA GLN A 404 7.13 37.79 -15.03
C GLN A 404 8.33 38.06 -14.11
N ARG A 405 8.27 37.63 -12.84
CA ARG A 405 9.40 37.70 -11.88
C ARG A 405 10.64 36.92 -12.32
N CYS A 406 10.50 35.93 -13.19
CA CYS A 406 11.61 35.22 -13.81
C CYS A 406 11.81 35.66 -15.28
N ALA A 407 10.72 35.75 -16.03
CA ALA A 407 10.74 35.95 -17.48
C ALA A 407 11.37 37.30 -17.86
N ARG A 408 10.97 38.41 -17.20
CA ARG A 408 11.46 39.75 -17.55
C ARG A 408 12.96 39.93 -17.31
N PHE A 409 13.45 39.42 -16.18
CA PHE A 409 14.88 39.42 -15.89
C PHE A 409 15.66 38.58 -16.91
N SER A 410 15.13 37.41 -17.24
CA SER A 410 15.74 36.50 -18.22
C SER A 410 15.79 37.12 -19.62
N GLU A 411 14.78 37.87 -20.03
CA GLU A 411 14.75 38.61 -21.30
C GLU A 411 15.82 39.71 -21.34
N GLU A 412 15.92 40.52 -20.28
CA GLU A 412 16.95 41.57 -20.16
C GLU A 412 18.36 40.95 -20.21
N LEU A 413 18.57 39.87 -19.46
CA LEU A 413 19.87 39.19 -19.39
C LEU A 413 20.23 38.52 -20.72
N ALA A 414 19.27 37.88 -21.39
CA ALA A 414 19.47 37.24 -22.70
C ALA A 414 19.85 38.27 -23.76
N GLN A 415 19.18 39.43 -23.79
CA GLN A 415 19.52 40.53 -24.69
C GLN A 415 20.92 41.08 -24.40
N ARG A 416 21.24 41.31 -23.11
CA ARG A 416 22.55 41.84 -22.70
C ARG A 416 23.70 40.90 -23.06
N LEU A 417 23.52 39.59 -22.91
CA LEU A 417 24.54 38.58 -23.19
C LEU A 417 24.49 38.02 -24.62
N SER A 418 23.53 38.47 -25.44
CA SER A 418 23.26 37.92 -26.78
C SER A 418 23.04 36.39 -26.79
N LEU A 419 22.30 35.87 -25.80
CA LEU A 419 22.03 34.43 -25.65
C LEU A 419 20.61 34.06 -26.10
N PRO A 420 20.41 32.83 -26.62
CA PRO A 420 19.07 32.29 -26.82
C PRO A 420 18.33 32.12 -25.49
N MET A 421 17.04 32.44 -25.49
CA MET A 421 16.15 32.29 -24.33
C MET A 421 14.92 31.44 -24.68
N GLN A 422 14.49 30.61 -23.73
CA GLN A 422 13.22 29.87 -23.82
C GLN A 422 12.41 29.98 -22.51
N LEU A 423 11.09 30.13 -22.64
CA LEU A 423 10.16 29.93 -21.53
C LEU A 423 9.75 28.46 -21.42
N GLU A 424 9.82 27.89 -20.21
CA GLU A 424 9.41 26.51 -19.93
C GLU A 424 8.28 26.52 -18.89
N PRO A 425 7.01 26.29 -19.32
CA PRO A 425 5.85 26.29 -18.44
C PRO A 425 5.95 25.31 -17.27
N GLY A 426 6.67 24.19 -17.44
CA GLY A 426 6.87 23.23 -16.37
C GLY A 426 7.66 23.75 -15.17
N LEU A 427 8.30 24.92 -15.27
CA LEU A 427 9.05 25.59 -14.19
C LEU A 427 8.23 26.64 -13.42
N GLN A 428 6.92 26.73 -13.63
CA GLN A 428 6.06 27.54 -12.74
C GLN A 428 6.08 26.95 -11.33
N GLU A 429 5.97 27.80 -10.31
CA GLU A 429 5.90 27.37 -8.91
C GLU A 429 4.64 26.55 -8.63
N LEU A 430 4.61 25.85 -7.49
CA LEU A 430 3.43 25.12 -7.01
C LEU A 430 2.21 26.03 -6.92
N HIS A 431 1.09 25.67 -7.56
CA HIS A 431 -0.15 26.43 -7.48
C HIS A 431 -0.84 26.23 -6.12
N PHE A 432 -0.92 27.26 -5.29
CA PHE A 432 -1.49 27.15 -3.93
C PHE A 432 -3.02 27.27 -3.88
N GLY A 433 -3.69 27.45 -5.02
CA GLY A 433 -5.14 27.46 -5.08
C GLY A 433 -5.72 28.66 -4.34
N ASP A 434 -6.71 28.41 -3.50
CA ASP A 434 -7.39 29.44 -2.70
C ASP A 434 -6.45 30.10 -1.68
N TRP A 435 -5.29 29.49 -1.39
CA TRP A 435 -4.29 30.04 -0.48
C TRP A 435 -3.34 31.06 -1.12
N GLU A 436 -3.42 31.27 -2.44
CA GLU A 436 -2.58 32.23 -3.15
C GLU A 436 -2.66 33.65 -2.55
N GLY A 437 -1.50 34.26 -2.33
CA GLY A 437 -1.37 35.62 -1.77
C GLY A 437 -1.68 35.73 -0.28
N HIS A 438 -2.04 34.63 0.39
CA HIS A 438 -2.32 34.63 1.83
C HIS A 438 -1.06 34.25 2.60
N SER A 439 -0.79 34.97 3.69
CA SER A 439 0.26 34.60 4.64
C SER A 439 -0.15 33.42 5.49
N PRO A 440 0.81 32.62 6.00
CA PRO A 440 0.51 31.57 6.96
C PRO A 440 -0.27 32.08 8.18
N ALA A 441 0.00 33.31 8.64
CA ALA A 441 -0.75 33.91 9.75
C ALA A 441 -2.23 34.13 9.40
N GLN A 442 -2.53 34.59 8.17
CA GLN A 442 -3.91 34.73 7.70
C GLN A 442 -4.58 33.36 7.52
N LEU A 443 -3.86 32.37 7.02
CA LEU A 443 -4.36 31.00 6.89
C LEU A 443 -4.59 30.33 8.25
N MET A 444 -3.86 30.69 9.30
CA MET A 444 -4.19 30.24 10.67
C MET A 444 -5.52 30.79 11.18
N GLU A 445 -6.03 31.89 10.62
CA GLU A 445 -7.35 32.43 10.97
C GLU A 445 -8.47 31.80 10.14
N THR A 446 -8.20 31.45 8.87
CA THR A 446 -9.22 30.99 7.92
C THR A 446 -9.22 29.47 7.65
N ASP A 447 -8.08 28.80 7.78
CA ASP A 447 -7.87 27.38 7.47
C ASP A 447 -6.67 26.77 8.26
N ALA A 448 -6.72 26.87 9.60
CA ALA A 448 -5.63 26.39 10.45
C ALA A 448 -5.40 24.88 10.36
N GLU A 449 -6.46 24.10 10.19
CA GLU A 449 -6.39 22.64 10.07
C GLU A 449 -5.74 22.24 8.75
N GLY A 450 -6.18 22.81 7.61
CA GLY A 450 -5.56 22.57 6.32
C GLY A 450 -4.09 22.96 6.30
N LEU A 451 -3.75 24.13 6.86
CA LEU A 451 -2.36 24.59 6.98
C LEU A 451 -1.50 23.63 7.83
N GLY A 452 -2.06 23.11 8.93
CA GLY A 452 -1.40 22.11 9.78
C GLY A 452 -1.15 20.80 9.05
N LEU A 453 -2.14 20.30 8.29
CA LEU A 453 -2.00 19.10 7.46
C LEU A 453 -0.95 19.28 6.37
N PHE A 454 -0.97 20.43 5.68
CA PHE A 454 0.00 20.73 4.62
C PHE A 454 1.44 20.81 5.14
N TRP A 455 1.67 21.38 6.33
CA TRP A 455 3.02 21.42 6.90
C TRP A 455 3.47 20.09 7.50
N ALA A 456 2.55 19.26 7.98
CA ALA A 456 2.86 17.92 8.47
C ALA A 456 3.23 16.97 7.31
N ASP A 457 2.45 17.00 6.22
CA ASP A 457 2.68 16.19 5.03
C ASP A 457 2.12 16.87 3.77
N PRO A 458 2.93 17.67 3.05
CA PRO A 458 2.49 18.38 1.84
C PRO A 458 2.21 17.44 0.65
N TYR A 459 2.59 16.16 0.71
CA TYR A 459 2.27 15.19 -0.33
C TYR A 459 0.90 14.52 -0.10
N ALA A 460 0.43 14.48 1.14
CA ALA A 460 -0.86 13.91 1.52
C ALA A 460 -2.01 14.93 1.49
N PHE A 461 -1.71 16.23 1.59
CA PHE A 461 -2.71 17.28 1.59
C PHE A 461 -2.47 18.30 0.47
N THR A 462 -3.51 18.60 -0.29
CA THR A 462 -3.49 19.62 -1.36
C THR A 462 -4.32 20.82 -0.91
N PRO A 463 -3.80 22.05 -0.97
CA PRO A 463 -4.60 23.24 -0.72
C PRO A 463 -5.88 23.26 -1.58
N PRO A 464 -7.00 23.82 -1.10
CA PRO A 464 -8.24 23.90 -1.89
C PRO A 464 -8.00 24.55 -3.26
N ASN A 465 -8.45 23.89 -4.34
CA ASN A 465 -8.20 24.28 -5.74
C ASN A 465 -6.72 24.46 -6.10
N GLY A 466 -5.81 23.89 -5.31
CA GLY A 466 -4.37 23.89 -5.53
C GLY A 466 -3.91 22.74 -6.43
N GLU A 467 -2.64 22.79 -6.80
CA GLU A 467 -1.94 21.69 -7.47
C GLU A 467 -1.40 20.70 -6.41
N PRO A 468 -1.64 19.39 -6.56
CA PRO A 468 -0.99 18.40 -5.70
C PRO A 468 0.53 18.45 -5.84
N VAL A 469 1.26 18.33 -4.73
CA VAL A 469 2.74 18.40 -4.74
C VAL A 469 3.38 17.30 -5.59
N ILE A 470 2.71 16.14 -5.72
CA ILE A 470 3.14 15.05 -6.61
C ILE A 470 3.06 15.44 -8.09
N ASP A 471 2.02 16.19 -8.47
CA ASP A 471 1.82 16.67 -9.85
C ASP A 471 2.82 17.78 -10.18
N PHE A 472 3.02 18.72 -9.24
CA PHE A 472 4.08 19.73 -9.31
C PHE A 472 5.47 19.10 -9.50
N SER A 473 5.82 18.12 -8.66
CA SER A 473 7.11 17.41 -8.73
C SER A 473 7.27 16.70 -10.07
N THR A 474 6.22 16.02 -10.54
CA THR A 474 6.21 15.34 -11.84
C THR A 474 6.38 16.33 -12.99
N ARG A 475 5.72 17.48 -12.94
CA ARG A 475 5.79 18.55 -13.94
C ARG A 475 7.20 19.14 -14.04
N VAL A 476 7.82 19.46 -12.90
CA VAL A 476 9.19 20.00 -12.85
C VAL A 476 10.21 18.98 -13.34
N LEU A 477 10.12 17.71 -12.89
CA LEU A 477 11.01 16.65 -13.36
C LEU A 477 10.91 16.42 -14.86
N ASN A 478 9.69 16.43 -15.41
CA ASN A 478 9.47 16.33 -16.85
C ASN A 478 10.05 17.53 -17.62
N ALA A 479 10.01 18.74 -17.07
CA ALA A 479 10.66 19.91 -17.65
C ALA A 479 12.17 19.74 -17.70
N VAL A 480 12.80 19.37 -16.57
CA VAL A 480 14.25 19.11 -16.52
C VAL A 480 14.67 18.00 -17.49
N ALA A 481 13.87 16.92 -17.61
CA ALA A 481 14.13 15.86 -18.58
C ALA A 481 14.06 16.35 -20.03
N ARG A 482 13.11 17.24 -20.37
CA ARG A 482 13.05 17.89 -21.69
C ARG A 482 14.30 18.74 -21.95
N LEU A 483 14.74 19.53 -20.96
CA LEU A 483 15.94 20.36 -21.07
C LEU A 483 17.19 19.49 -21.28
N HIS A 484 17.33 18.40 -20.52
CA HIS A 484 18.42 17.46 -20.67
C HIS A 484 18.48 16.86 -22.09
N LYS A 485 17.32 16.57 -22.68
CA LYS A 485 17.23 16.07 -24.06
C LYS A 485 17.52 17.14 -25.10
N ALA A 486 17.10 18.38 -24.86
CA ALA A 486 17.19 19.48 -25.83
C ALA A 486 18.56 20.17 -25.84
N TYR A 487 19.19 20.32 -24.67
CA TYR A 487 20.38 21.16 -24.43
C TYR A 487 21.53 20.38 -23.80
N ALA A 488 21.57 19.12 -24.18
CA ALA A 488 22.68 18.23 -24.02
C ALA A 488 24.05 18.91 -24.26
N ASP A 489 24.98 18.81 -23.29
CA ASP A 489 26.32 19.44 -23.28
C ASP A 489 26.37 20.98 -23.19
N GLU A 490 25.23 21.67 -23.12
CA GLU A 490 25.20 23.11 -22.86
C GLU A 490 25.28 23.41 -21.35
N ARG A 491 25.87 24.55 -20.99
CA ARG A 491 25.68 25.19 -19.69
C ARG A 491 24.54 26.19 -19.77
N VAL A 492 23.45 25.87 -19.09
CA VAL A 492 22.19 26.62 -19.14
C VAL A 492 21.91 27.30 -17.81
N LEU A 493 21.59 28.58 -17.84
CA LEU A 493 21.05 29.30 -16.68
C LEU A 493 19.54 29.03 -16.59
N LEU A 494 19.10 28.42 -15.50
CA LEU A 494 17.69 28.14 -15.22
C LEU A 494 17.14 29.12 -14.19
N VAL A 495 16.21 29.98 -14.60
CA VAL A 495 15.60 30.99 -13.72
C VAL A 495 14.22 30.53 -13.25
N SER A 496 14.06 30.26 -11.94
CA SER A 496 12.86 29.66 -11.36
C SER A 496 12.57 30.15 -9.93
N HIS A 497 11.78 29.38 -9.17
CA HIS A 497 11.20 29.72 -7.87
C HIS A 497 11.75 28.80 -6.76
N GLY A 498 11.31 29.01 -5.51
CA GLY A 498 11.82 28.26 -4.36
C GLY A 498 11.61 26.74 -4.47
N GLY A 499 10.43 26.29 -4.91
CA GLY A 499 10.16 24.87 -5.14
C GLY A 499 10.89 24.31 -6.37
N GLY A 500 10.97 25.11 -7.44
CA GLY A 500 11.64 24.74 -8.70
C GLY A 500 13.16 24.62 -8.61
N CYS A 501 13.81 25.36 -7.72
CA CYS A 501 15.26 25.29 -7.49
C CYS A 501 15.67 24.17 -6.51
N ASN A 502 14.76 23.71 -5.64
CA ASN A 502 15.06 22.65 -4.66
C ASN A 502 14.89 21.23 -5.24
N ALA A 503 13.98 21.03 -6.20
CA ALA A 503 13.72 19.72 -6.82
C ALA A 503 14.91 19.13 -7.62
N PRO A 504 15.74 19.89 -8.37
CA PRO A 504 16.85 19.34 -9.15
C PRO A 504 18.09 18.95 -8.31
N ALA A 505 18.28 19.58 -7.14
CA ALA A 505 19.46 19.36 -6.29
C ALA A 505 19.51 17.97 -5.62
N ALA A 506 18.37 17.28 -5.55
CA ALA A 506 18.27 15.94 -4.96
C ALA A 506 18.76 14.80 -5.90
N GLY A 507 18.95 15.07 -7.20
CA GLY A 507 19.25 14.03 -8.21
C GLY A 507 20.45 14.30 -9.11
N ALA A 508 20.97 15.52 -9.18
CA ALA A 508 22.16 15.87 -9.96
C ALA A 508 23.07 16.74 -9.09
N GLY A 509 24.38 16.50 -9.12
CA GLY A 509 25.39 17.21 -8.33
C GLY A 509 25.51 18.71 -8.66
N ALA A 510 24.46 19.47 -8.39
CA ALA A 510 24.38 20.91 -8.54
C ALA A 510 25.02 21.57 -7.31
N ARG A 511 25.97 22.47 -7.55
CA ARG A 511 26.44 23.39 -6.51
C ARG A 511 25.43 24.53 -6.43
N SER A 512 24.76 24.64 -5.28
CA SER A 512 24.06 25.86 -4.90
C SER A 512 25.09 26.97 -4.73
N ALA A 513 24.99 28.03 -5.53
CA ALA A 513 25.54 29.34 -5.17
C ALA A 513 24.45 30.04 -4.35
N ALA A 514 24.82 30.47 -3.14
CA ALA A 514 23.97 31.24 -2.25
C ALA A 514 23.81 32.69 -2.74
#